data_AF-A0A524HEJ1-F1
#
_entry.id   AF-A0A524HEJ1-F1
#
_cell.length_a   1.000
_cell.length_b   1.000
_cell.length_c   1.000
_cell.angle_alpha   90.00
_cell.angle_beta   90.00
_cell.angle_gamma   90.00
#
_symmetry.space_group_name_H-M   'P 1'
#
loop_
_entity.id
_entity.type
_entity.pdbx_description
1 polymer ?
#
loop_
_entity_poly.entity_id
_entity_poly.type
_entity_poly.pdbx_seq_one_letter_code
_entity_poly.pdbx_strand_id
1 'polypeptide(L)'
;MRDSLRKIESLTIENVVQGHGEVILRGEVNSSIKDRIDYLEKIEQIILDAALDDFPGEYLKEKTIEVCGKSRILLAGAAEEIHQLNLRHLYQKVHGENPRGYNS
;
A
#
# COMPACT_ATOMS: atom_id res chain seq x y z
N MET A 1 9.89 6.34 2.77
CA MET A 1 8.81 6.76 1.85
C MET A 1 7.73 7.55 2.58
N ARG A 2 7.11 7.04 3.65
CA ARG A 2 6.09 7.77 4.43
C ARG A 2 6.58 9.13 4.93
N ASP A 3 7.78 9.20 5.51
CA ASP A 3 8.36 10.47 5.97
C ASP A 3 8.57 11.48 4.83
N SER A 4 8.92 10.98 3.65
CA SER A 4 9.05 11.81 2.45
C SER A 4 7.69 12.37 2.02
N LEU A 5 6.63 11.57 2.05
CA LEU A 5 5.26 12.01 1.75
C LEU A 5 4.75 13.02 2.78
N ARG A 6 4.96 12.78 4.08
CA ARG A 6 4.61 13.72 5.16
C ARG A 6 5.37 15.05 5.05
N LYS A 7 6.64 14.99 4.65
CA LYS A 7 7.42 16.20 4.34
C LYS A 7 6.80 16.97 3.18
N ILE A 8 6.42 16.30 2.09
CA ILE A 8 5.77 16.95 0.94
C ILE A 8 4.42 17.57 1.35
N GLU A 9 3.60 16.86 2.12
CA GLU A 9 2.33 17.37 2.67
C GLU A 9 2.50 18.68 3.45
N SER A 10 3.57 18.77 4.24
CA SER A 10 3.86 19.99 5.04
C SER A 10 4.28 21.20 4.21
N LEU A 11 4.69 21.01 2.94
CA LEU A 11 5.33 22.07 2.14
C LEU A 11 4.36 23.05 1.45
N THR A 12 3.03 22.97 1.67
CA THR A 12 2.02 23.86 1.05
C THR A 12 2.30 24.12 -0.44
N ILE A 13 2.59 23.06 -1.16
CA ILE A 13 3.01 23.13 -2.56
C ILE A 13 1.85 23.51 -3.47
N GLU A 14 2.07 24.52 -4.32
CA GLU A 14 1.05 25.00 -5.25
C GLU A 14 0.92 24.13 -6.50
N ASN A 15 2.00 23.44 -6.89
CA ASN A 15 2.07 22.62 -8.10
C ASN A 15 2.92 21.38 -7.85
N VAL A 16 2.48 20.23 -8.37
CA VAL A 16 3.21 18.96 -8.36
C VAL A 16 3.22 18.38 -9.76
N VAL A 17 4.40 18.03 -10.26
CA VAL A 17 4.56 17.33 -11.52
C VAL A 17 5.04 15.92 -11.22
N GLN A 18 4.20 14.93 -11.47
CA GLN A 18 4.58 13.53 -11.38
C GLN A 18 5.24 13.08 -12.70
N GLY A 19 6.23 12.19 -12.62
CA GLY A 19 6.87 11.63 -13.81
C GLY A 19 6.07 10.53 -14.51
N HIS A 20 5.01 10.02 -13.89
CA HIS A 20 4.17 8.92 -14.37
C HIS A 20 2.82 8.93 -13.64
N GLY A 21 1.79 8.31 -14.22
CA GLY A 21 0.46 8.19 -13.61
C GLY A 21 -0.55 9.23 -14.08
N GLU A 22 -1.70 9.27 -13.41
CA GLU A 22 -2.84 10.15 -13.74
C GLU A 22 -2.68 11.55 -13.19
N VAL A 23 -2.92 12.57 -14.02
CA VAL A 23 -2.75 13.99 -13.65
C VAL A 23 -3.40 14.31 -12.31
N ILE A 24 -2.61 14.80 -11.36
CA ILE A 24 -3.09 15.26 -10.05
C ILE A 24 -3.37 16.76 -10.14
N LEU A 25 -4.59 17.18 -9.84
CA LEU A 25 -4.94 18.60 -9.85
C LEU A 25 -4.42 19.30 -8.58
N ARG A 26 -4.23 20.62 -8.66
CA ARG A 26 -3.73 21.44 -7.53
C ARG A 26 -4.50 21.21 -6.23
N GLY A 27 -5.83 21.12 -6.30
CA GLY A 27 -6.69 20.89 -5.13
C GLY A 27 -6.65 19.46 -4.59
N GLU A 28 -6.09 18.52 -5.36
CA GLU A 28 -6.07 17.08 -5.06
C GLU A 28 -4.71 16.61 -4.52
N VAL A 29 -3.70 17.50 -4.47
CA VAL A 29 -2.35 17.12 -4.04
C VAL A 29 -2.36 16.55 -2.62
N ASN A 30 -2.97 17.26 -1.66
CA ASN A 30 -3.01 16.82 -0.26
C ASN A 30 -3.82 15.54 -0.09
N SER A 31 -4.97 15.42 -0.76
CA SER A 31 -5.77 14.19 -0.70
C SER A 31 -5.05 13.01 -1.33
N SER A 32 -4.33 13.21 -2.44
CA SER A 32 -3.51 12.16 -3.07
C SER A 32 -2.35 11.71 -2.17
N ILE A 33 -1.68 12.64 -1.48
CA ILE A 33 -0.61 12.30 -0.54
C ILE A 33 -1.18 11.50 0.63
N LYS A 34 -2.28 11.97 1.23
CA LYS A 34 -2.94 11.29 2.34
C LYS A 34 -3.38 9.87 1.95
N ASP A 35 -4.05 9.74 0.81
CA ASP A 35 -4.48 8.47 0.24
C ASP A 35 -3.31 7.46 0.08
N ARG A 36 -2.11 7.93 -0.27
CA ARG A 36 -0.89 7.09 -0.33
C ARG A 36 -0.35 6.72 1.04
N ILE A 37 -0.39 7.65 2.01
CA ILE A 37 0.01 7.38 3.39
C ILE A 37 -0.92 6.34 4.02
N ASP A 38 -2.23 6.51 3.86
CA ASP A 38 -3.26 5.60 4.40
C ASP A 38 -3.07 4.16 3.88
N TYR A 39 -2.72 4.00 2.60
CA TYR A 39 -2.38 2.68 2.04
C TYR A 39 -1.16 2.07 2.74
N LEU A 40 -0.08 2.85 2.89
CA LEU A 40 1.15 2.37 3.53
C LEU A 40 0.93 2.01 5.00
N GLU A 41 0.08 2.74 5.72
CA GLU A 41 -0.25 2.45 7.12
C GLU A 41 -1.11 1.19 7.24
N LYS A 42 -2.11 1.03 6.37
CA LYS A 42 -2.96 -0.17 6.36
C LYS A 42 -2.18 -1.46 6.07
N ILE A 43 -1.28 -1.45 5.09
CA ILE A 43 -0.50 -2.66 4.80
C ILE A 43 0.44 -3.02 5.94
N GLU A 44 1.00 -2.05 6.67
CA GLU A 44 1.79 -2.33 7.87
C GLU A 44 0.93 -2.95 8.98
N GLN A 45 -0.28 -2.43 9.20
CA GLN A 45 -1.21 -3.02 10.16
C GLN A 45 -1.58 -4.46 9.78
N ILE A 46 -1.86 -4.71 8.50
CA ILE A 46 -2.13 -6.06 7.97
C ILE A 46 -0.96 -7.00 8.25
N ILE A 47 0.30 -6.56 8.10
CA ILE A 47 1.46 -7.40 8.41
C ILE A 47 1.56 -7.69 9.92
N LEU A 48 1.32 -6.69 10.77
CA LEU A 48 1.32 -6.89 12.23
C LEU A 48 0.26 -7.91 12.65
N ASP A 49 -0.94 -7.83 12.09
CA ASP A 49 -2.03 -8.76 12.39
C ASP A 49 -1.74 -10.16 11.84
N ALA A 50 -1.17 -10.26 10.62
CA ALA A 50 -0.79 -11.53 10.01
C ALA A 50 0.27 -12.27 10.83
N ALA A 51 1.17 -11.57 11.52
CA ALA A 51 2.19 -12.18 12.37
C ALA A 51 1.62 -12.89 13.60
N LEU A 52 0.38 -12.60 13.97
CA LEU A 52 -0.34 -13.24 15.09
C LEU A 52 -1.20 -14.42 14.63
N ASP A 53 -1.33 -14.63 13.32
CA ASP A 53 -2.13 -15.70 12.72
C ASP A 53 -1.31 -16.99 12.57
N ASP A 54 -1.96 -18.15 12.73
CA ASP A 54 -1.31 -19.46 12.55
C ASP A 54 -0.92 -19.71 11.08
N PHE A 55 -1.67 -19.11 10.15
CA PHE A 55 -1.51 -19.23 8.69
C PHE A 55 -1.38 -17.83 8.05
N PRO A 56 -0.26 -17.12 8.29
CA PRO A 56 -0.06 -15.75 7.82
C PRO A 56 -0.25 -15.59 6.31
N GLY A 57 0.11 -16.60 5.52
CA GLY A 57 -0.04 -16.54 4.07
C GLY A 57 -1.49 -16.61 3.59
N GLU A 58 -2.34 -17.38 4.26
CA GLU A 58 -3.78 -17.40 3.96
C GLU A 58 -4.44 -16.09 4.40
N TYR A 59 -4.09 -15.61 5.61
CA TYR A 59 -4.55 -14.32 6.10
C TYR A 59 -4.23 -13.17 5.12
N LEU A 60 -3.01 -13.12 4.58
CA LEU A 60 -2.62 -12.08 3.63
C LEU A 60 -3.38 -12.17 2.30
N LYS A 61 -3.67 -13.39 1.80
CA LYS A 61 -4.46 -13.59 0.57
C LYS A 61 -5.87 -13.01 0.68
N GLU A 62 -6.46 -13.04 1.88
CA GLU A 62 -7.80 -12.49 2.11
C GLU A 62 -7.83 -10.96 2.12
N LYS A 63 -6.69 -10.29 2.34
CA LYS A 63 -6.62 -8.83 2.36
C LYS A 63 -6.44 -8.30 0.95
N THR A 64 -7.56 -7.95 0.33
CA THR A 64 -7.58 -7.35 -1.02
C THR A 64 -7.19 -5.86 -0.98
N ILE A 65 -6.83 -5.33 -2.14
CA ILE A 65 -6.49 -3.91 -2.30
C ILE A 65 -7.65 -2.97 -1.90
N GLU A 66 -8.89 -3.44 -1.98
CA GLU A 66 -10.08 -2.68 -1.62
C GLU A 66 -10.22 -2.46 -0.12
N VAL A 67 -9.74 -3.38 0.72
CA VAL A 67 -9.64 -3.17 2.17
C VAL A 67 -8.73 -1.98 2.47
N CYS A 68 -7.74 -1.75 1.60
CA CYS A 68 -6.87 -0.58 1.67
C CYS A 68 -7.51 0.72 1.18
N GLY A 69 -8.76 0.69 0.66
CA GLY A 69 -9.47 1.85 0.13
C GLY A 69 -9.10 2.18 -1.33
N LYS A 70 -8.46 1.24 -2.03
CA LYS A 70 -8.01 1.40 -3.42
C LYS A 70 -8.88 0.59 -4.36
N SER A 71 -9.08 1.09 -5.57
CA SER A 71 -9.84 0.37 -6.59
C SER A 71 -8.99 -0.73 -7.25
N ARG A 72 -9.58 -1.91 -7.43
CA ARG A 72 -8.93 -3.05 -8.10
C ARG A 72 -8.57 -2.79 -9.57
N ILE A 73 -9.26 -1.86 -10.23
CA ILE A 73 -9.04 -1.54 -11.65
C ILE A 73 -7.88 -0.57 -11.90
N LEU A 74 -7.25 -0.06 -10.83
CA LEU A 74 -6.06 0.79 -10.96
C LEU A 74 -4.95 0.05 -11.72
N LEU A 75 -4.03 0.80 -12.32
CA LEU A 75 -2.89 0.23 -13.07
C LEU A 75 -3.34 -0.77 -14.14
N ALA A 76 -4.39 -0.44 -14.89
CA ALA A 76 -4.98 -1.31 -15.91
C ALA A 76 -5.39 -2.70 -15.39
N GLY A 77 -5.85 -2.76 -14.12
CA GLY A 77 -6.28 -4.01 -13.47
C GLY A 77 -5.17 -4.77 -12.75
N ALA A 78 -3.92 -4.30 -12.78
CA ALA A 78 -2.79 -4.96 -12.09
C ALA A 78 -2.73 -4.64 -10.57
N ALA A 79 -3.63 -3.82 -10.06
CA ALA A 79 -3.56 -3.30 -8.70
C ALA A 79 -3.57 -4.41 -7.63
N GLU A 80 -4.46 -5.39 -7.76
CA GLU A 80 -4.58 -6.50 -6.79
C GLU A 80 -3.33 -7.38 -6.79
N GLU A 81 -2.82 -7.74 -7.97
CA GLU A 81 -1.60 -8.56 -8.07
C GLU A 81 -0.39 -7.86 -7.43
N ILE A 82 -0.21 -6.57 -7.75
CA ILE A 82 0.86 -5.75 -7.16
C ILE A 82 0.68 -5.61 -5.66
N HIS A 83 -0.56 -5.47 -5.18
CA HIS A 83 -0.86 -5.42 -3.75
C HIS A 83 -0.44 -6.70 -3.02
N GLN A 84 -0.81 -7.87 -3.55
CA GLN A 84 -0.43 -9.17 -3.01
C GLN A 84 1.09 -9.35 -2.97
N LEU A 85 1.80 -8.94 -4.03
CA LEU A 85 3.26 -8.93 -4.06
C LEU A 85 3.87 -8.00 -3.00
N ASN A 86 3.27 -6.82 -2.78
CA ASN A 86 3.71 -5.89 -1.74
C ASN A 86 3.53 -6.48 -0.34
N LEU A 87 2.38 -7.10 -0.05
CA LEU A 87 2.12 -7.74 1.24
C LEU A 87 3.14 -8.84 1.53
N ARG A 88 3.36 -9.75 0.57
CA ARG A 88 4.34 -10.84 0.71
C ARG A 88 5.76 -10.30 0.93
N HIS A 89 6.17 -9.32 0.12
CA HIS A 89 7.49 -8.72 0.25
C HIS A 89 7.67 -8.00 1.58
N LEU A 90 6.67 -7.25 2.03
CA LEU A 90 6.72 -6.51 3.29
C LEU A 90 6.77 -7.47 4.49
N TYR A 91 5.96 -8.53 4.49
CA TYR A 91 6.02 -9.57 5.52
C TYR A 91 7.42 -10.16 5.61
N GLN A 92 7.99 -10.59 4.48
CA GLN A 92 9.34 -11.14 4.42
C GLN A 92 10.40 -10.16 4.92
N LYS A 93 10.26 -8.88 4.57
CA LYS A 93 11.19 -7.83 5.01
C LYS A 93 11.13 -7.58 6.52
N VAL A 94 9.95 -7.64 7.13
CA VAL A 94 9.74 -7.36 8.55
C VAL A 94 10.12 -8.56 9.42
N HIS A 95 9.75 -9.77 9.01
CA HIS A 95 9.92 -10.99 9.82
C HIS A 95 11.13 -11.85 9.43
N GLY A 96 11.75 -11.59 8.28
CA GLY A 96 12.90 -12.36 7.78
C GLY A 96 12.54 -13.72 7.19
N GLU A 97 11.26 -14.09 7.14
CA GLU A 97 10.76 -15.33 6.57
C GLU A 97 9.55 -15.11 5.66
N ASN A 98 9.33 -16.04 4.72
CA ASN A 98 8.14 -15.99 3.87
C ASN A 98 6.89 -16.37 4.68
N PRO A 99 5.74 -15.74 4.41
CA PRO A 99 4.49 -16.12 5.07
C PRO A 99 4.12 -17.56 4.68
N ARG A 100 3.95 -18.43 5.69
CA ARG A 100 3.58 -19.83 5.53
C ARG A 100 2.15 -19.93 4.97
N GLY A 101 1.87 -20.90 4.10
CA GLY A 101 0.54 -21.05 3.48
C GLY A 101 0.30 -20.17 2.25
N TYR A 102 1.26 -19.35 1.84
CA TYR A 102 1.04 -18.40 0.71
C TYR A 102 1.01 -19.09 -0.67
N ASN A 103 1.70 -20.21 -0.86
CA ASN A 103 1.67 -20.99 -2.12
C ASN A 103 1.05 -22.38 -1.93
N SER A 104 0.52 -22.64 -0.73
CA SER A 104 -0.24 -23.84 -0.40
C SER A 104 -1.62 -23.80 -1.03
#